data_AF-A0A7C4FK82-F1
#
_entry.id   AF-A0A7C4FK82-F1
#
_cell.length_a   1.000
_cell.length_b   1.000
_cell.length_c   1.000
_cell.angle_alpha   90.00
_cell.angle_beta   90.00
_cell.angle_gamma   90.00
#
_symmetry.space_group_name_H-M   'P 1'
#
loop_
_entity.id
_entity.type
_entity.pdbx_description
1 polymer ?
#
loop_
_entity_poly.entity_id
_entity_poly.type
_entity_poly.pdbx_seq_one_letter_code
_entity_poly.pdbx_strand_id
1 'polypeptide(L)'
;MKIDPKNLIDPNLIITEILVKKDPKVFEDYLKEAIKEIESLESLKQTEGEKIKYLTERLEFSLDLLDKVAKTPLNFATSQTLADFFLTQAFEMEKIAETLPDGALKNLFLESAIYLGVEGEKIKQGFYQA
;
A
#
# COMPACT_ATOMS: atom_id res chain seq x y z
N MET A 1 24.41 19.88 38.87
CA MET A 1 24.75 19.52 37.48
C MET A 1 24.21 20.63 36.59
N LYS A 2 25.07 21.47 36.00
CA LYS A 2 24.68 22.63 35.18
C LYS A 2 24.80 22.22 33.71
N ILE A 3 23.72 22.37 32.94
CA ILE A 3 23.71 22.10 31.50
C ILE A 3 24.10 23.40 30.79
N ASP A 4 25.11 23.30 29.91
CA ASP A 4 25.65 24.43 29.12
C ASP A 4 24.76 24.66 27.88
N PRO A 5 24.21 25.87 27.66
CA PRO A 5 23.17 26.10 26.64
C PRO A 5 23.70 26.28 25.21
N LYS A 6 24.97 25.96 24.92
CA LYS A 6 25.60 26.18 23.59
C LYS A 6 25.33 25.10 22.53
N ASN A 7 24.60 24.04 22.84
CA ASN A 7 24.33 22.92 21.91
C ASN A 7 22.86 22.73 21.54
N LEU A 8 22.05 23.80 21.59
CA LEU A 8 20.71 23.77 21.00
C LEU A 8 20.85 24.06 19.51
N ILE A 9 20.93 22.98 18.71
CA ILE A 9 20.83 23.05 17.25
C ILE A 9 19.44 23.57 16.92
N ASP A 10 19.35 24.78 16.37
CA ASP A 10 18.09 25.38 15.93
C ASP A 10 17.59 24.67 14.65
N PRO A 11 16.44 23.98 14.68
CA PRO A 11 15.88 23.28 13.53
C PRO A 11 15.59 24.22 12.34
N ASN A 12 15.39 25.51 12.59
CA ASN A 12 15.14 26.50 11.54
C ASN A 12 16.38 26.78 10.68
N LEU A 13 17.58 26.57 11.21
CA LEU A 13 18.83 26.75 10.47
C LEU A 13 19.02 25.64 9.41
N ILE A 14 18.66 24.40 9.78
CA ILE A 14 18.77 23.22 8.90
C ILE A 14 17.81 23.34 7.71
N ILE A 15 16.57 23.80 7.95
CA ILE A 15 15.55 23.97 6.91
C ILE A 15 15.98 25.04 5.89
N THR A 16 16.68 26.09 6.35
CA THR A 16 17.10 27.19 5.49
C THR A 16 18.27 26.81 4.58
N GLU A 17 19.21 25.96 5.03
CA GLU A 17 20.33 25.52 4.19
C GLU A 17 19.92 24.53 3.08
N ILE A 18 18.93 23.67 3.33
CA ILE A 18 18.43 22.70 2.35
C ILE A 18 17.74 23.40 1.17
N LEU A 19 17.13 24.56 1.40
CA LEU A 19 16.43 25.33 0.35
C LEU A 19 17.36 26.12 -0.58
N VAL A 20 18.64 26.30 -0.24
CA VAL A 20 19.55 27.22 -0.97
C VAL A 20 20.34 26.55 -2.10
N LYS A 21 20.39 25.22 -2.21
CA LYS A 21 21.02 24.54 -3.35
C LYS A 21 19.99 23.93 -4.30
N LYS A 22 19.38 24.78 -5.12
CA LYS A 22 18.63 24.40 -6.33
C LYS A 22 19.59 23.80 -7.35
N ASP A 23 19.86 22.50 -7.25
CA ASP A 23 20.39 21.71 -8.36
C ASP A 23 19.39 20.57 -8.62
N PRO A 24 18.63 20.58 -9.74
CA PRO A 24 17.58 19.60 -10.00
C PRO A 24 18.11 18.16 -10.08
N LYS A 25 19.40 17.98 -10.40
CA LYS A 25 20.06 16.68 -10.35
C LYS A 25 20.10 16.08 -8.94
N VAL A 26 20.31 16.93 -7.95
CA VAL A 26 20.41 16.53 -6.54
C VAL A 26 19.04 16.07 -6.01
N PHE A 27 17.95 16.74 -6.40
CA PHE A 27 16.60 16.28 -6.06
C PHE A 27 16.24 14.95 -6.71
N GLU A 28 16.57 14.78 -8.00
CA GLU A 28 16.29 13.52 -8.71
C GLU A 28 17.10 12.34 -8.13
N ASP A 29 18.35 12.59 -7.75
CA ASP A 29 19.19 11.58 -7.10
C ASP A 29 18.67 11.24 -5.69
N TYR A 30 18.28 12.25 -4.88
CA TYR A 30 17.62 12.01 -3.59
C TYR A 30 16.29 11.28 -3.73
N LEU A 31 15.49 11.58 -4.75
CA LEU A 31 14.22 10.91 -4.99
C LEU A 31 14.45 9.46 -5.41
N LYS A 32 15.45 9.18 -6.26
CA LYS A 32 15.82 7.81 -6.64
C LYS A 32 16.37 7.02 -5.46
N GLU A 33 17.17 7.63 -4.60
CA GLU A 33 17.64 7.00 -3.37
C GLU A 33 16.50 6.75 -2.40
N ALA A 34 15.60 7.71 -2.19
CA ALA A 34 14.42 7.54 -1.35
C ALA A 34 13.47 6.46 -1.90
N ILE A 35 13.26 6.39 -3.22
CA ILE A 35 12.47 5.32 -3.84
C ILE A 35 13.17 3.98 -3.68
N LYS A 36 14.48 3.89 -3.92
CA LYS A 36 15.25 2.65 -3.68
C LYS A 36 15.24 2.26 -2.20
N GLU A 37 15.27 3.21 -1.29
CA GLU A 37 15.24 2.96 0.15
C GLU A 37 13.86 2.49 0.57
N ILE A 38 12.78 3.10 0.06
CA ILE A 38 11.39 2.64 0.24
C ILE A 38 11.17 1.25 -0.38
N GLU A 39 11.62 1.01 -1.61
CA GLU A 39 11.57 -0.30 -2.27
C GLU A 39 12.43 -1.33 -1.52
N SER A 40 13.57 -0.92 -0.95
CA SER A 40 14.40 -1.78 -0.11
C SER A 40 13.72 -2.07 1.23
N LEU A 41 13.02 -1.10 1.83
CA LEU A 41 12.32 -1.24 3.11
C LEU A 41 11.02 -2.06 2.95
N GLU A 42 10.35 -1.96 1.79
CA GLU A 42 9.23 -2.83 1.42
C GLU A 42 9.70 -4.26 1.09
N SER A 43 10.93 -4.44 0.60
CA SER A 43 11.51 -5.77 0.29
C SER A 43 12.32 -6.39 1.43
N LEU A 44 12.80 -5.61 2.40
CA LEU A 44 13.58 -6.07 3.55
C LEU A 44 12.67 -6.39 4.74
N LYS A 45 12.29 -7.67 4.78
CA LYS A 45 11.99 -8.45 6.00
C LYS A 45 10.63 -8.23 6.65
N GLN A 46 9.54 -8.41 5.91
CA GLN A 46 8.42 -9.12 6.54
C GLN A 46 8.80 -10.59 6.63
N THR A 47 8.88 -11.13 7.85
CA THR A 47 8.90 -12.57 8.08
C THR A 47 7.72 -13.22 7.35
N GLU A 48 7.81 -14.49 6.98
CA GLU A 48 6.70 -15.21 6.34
C GLU A 48 5.39 -15.04 7.15
N GLY A 49 5.49 -15.07 8.49
CA GLY A 49 4.37 -14.82 9.38
C GLY A 49 3.78 -13.42 9.28
N GLU A 50 4.59 -12.38 9.10
CA GLU A 50 4.11 -11.01 8.89
C GLU A 50 3.43 -10.84 7.52
N LYS A 51 3.96 -11.49 6.47
CA LYS A 51 3.31 -11.51 5.15
C LYS A 51 1.96 -12.19 5.21
N ILE A 52 1.88 -13.36 5.86
CA ILE A 52 0.62 -14.10 6.04
C ILE A 52 -0.37 -13.26 6.85
N LYS A 53 0.07 -12.63 7.94
CA LYS A 53 -0.77 -11.75 8.75
C LYS A 53 -1.32 -10.59 7.92
N TYR A 54 -0.46 -9.90 7.19
CA TYR A 54 -0.85 -8.80 6.32
C TYR A 54 -1.88 -9.23 5.26
N LEU A 55 -1.62 -10.35 4.57
CA LEU A 55 -2.53 -10.89 3.57
C LEU A 55 -3.89 -11.27 4.17
N THR A 56 -3.88 -11.83 5.38
CA THR A 56 -5.11 -12.20 6.11
C THR A 56 -5.93 -10.97 6.46
N GLU A 57 -5.31 -9.96 7.09
CA GLU A 57 -5.99 -8.72 7.49
C GLU A 57 -6.61 -7.98 6.30
N ARG A 58 -5.89 -7.95 5.16
CA ARG A 58 -6.41 -7.35 3.93
C ARG A 58 -7.55 -8.15 3.31
N LEU A 59 -7.44 -9.47 3.31
CA LEU A 59 -8.51 -10.33 2.80
C LEU A 59 -9.79 -10.15 3.63
N GLU A 60 -9.68 -10.23 4.96
CA GLU A 60 -10.80 -10.04 5.88
C GLU A 60 -11.49 -8.69 5.65
N PHE A 61 -10.72 -7.60 5.63
CA PHE A 61 -11.26 -6.27 5.37
C PHE A 61 -11.97 -6.18 4.01
N SER A 62 -11.36 -6.76 2.97
CA SER A 62 -11.91 -6.71 1.61
C SER A 62 -13.21 -7.50 1.50
N LEU A 63 -13.30 -8.67 2.14
CA LEU A 63 -14.51 -9.49 2.16
C LEU A 63 -15.64 -8.79 2.95
N ASP A 64 -15.34 -8.19 4.09
CA ASP A 64 -16.29 -7.40 4.87
C ASP A 64 -16.83 -6.19 4.07
N LEU A 65 -15.97 -5.56 3.27
CA LEU A 65 -16.38 -4.46 2.40
C LEU A 65 -17.24 -4.96 1.24
N LEU A 66 -16.90 -6.08 0.61
CA LEU A 66 -17.70 -6.69 -0.46
C LEU A 66 -19.11 -7.05 0.02
N ASP A 67 -19.25 -7.59 1.22
CA ASP A 67 -20.57 -7.90 1.80
C ASP A 67 -21.44 -6.64 1.96
N LYS A 68 -20.83 -5.50 2.33
CA LYS A 68 -21.54 -4.21 2.40
C LYS A 68 -21.92 -3.69 1.02
N VAL A 69 -21.04 -3.83 0.03
CA VAL A 69 -21.30 -3.47 -1.37
C VAL A 69 -22.47 -4.28 -1.93
N ALA A 70 -22.50 -5.58 -1.69
CA ALA A 70 -23.57 -6.45 -2.16
C ALA A 70 -24.96 -6.06 -1.60
N LYS A 71 -25.00 -5.42 -0.44
CA LYS A 71 -26.25 -5.00 0.25
C LYS A 71 -26.63 -3.56 -0.03
N THR A 72 -25.75 -2.76 -0.64
CA THR A 72 -25.92 -1.32 -0.79
C THR A 72 -25.82 -0.93 -2.25
N PRO A 73 -26.89 -0.40 -2.87
CA PRO A 73 -26.82 0.09 -4.23
C PRO A 73 -25.75 1.19 -4.35
N LEU A 74 -24.87 1.06 -5.34
CA LEU A 74 -23.81 2.02 -5.56
C LEU A 74 -24.20 3.01 -6.66
N ASN A 75 -23.86 4.28 -6.47
CA ASN A 75 -23.84 5.22 -7.59
C ASN A 75 -22.55 5.02 -8.43
N PHE A 76 -22.51 5.62 -9.61
CA PHE A 76 -21.39 5.46 -10.54
C PHE A 76 -20.03 5.87 -9.94
N ALA A 77 -19.95 7.02 -9.28
CA ALA A 77 -18.70 7.53 -8.72
C ALA A 77 -18.17 6.61 -7.61
N THR A 78 -19.05 6.19 -6.68
CA THR A 78 -18.70 5.25 -5.62
C THR A 78 -18.30 3.89 -6.16
N SER A 79 -18.95 3.42 -7.24
CA SER A 79 -18.57 2.17 -7.91
C SER A 79 -17.14 2.24 -8.46
N GLN A 80 -16.77 3.32 -9.15
CA GLN A 80 -15.41 3.46 -9.69
C GLN A 80 -14.35 3.45 -8.59
N THR A 81 -14.56 4.22 -7.52
CA THR A 81 -13.61 4.25 -6.40
C THR A 81 -13.46 2.89 -5.71
N LEU A 82 -14.58 2.18 -5.50
CA LEU A 82 -14.53 0.85 -4.88
C LEU A 82 -13.92 -0.20 -5.81
N ALA A 83 -14.20 -0.14 -7.11
CA ALA A 83 -13.58 -1.00 -8.09
C ALA A 83 -12.07 -0.83 -8.11
N ASP A 84 -11.57 0.41 -8.21
CA ASP A 84 -10.14 0.71 -8.19
C ASP A 84 -9.50 0.22 -6.88
N PHE A 85 -10.18 0.40 -5.74
CA PHE A 85 -9.73 -0.14 -4.46
C PHE A 85 -9.56 -1.66 -4.52
N PHE A 86 -10.58 -2.42 -4.94
CA PHE A 86 -10.49 -3.90 -4.99
C PHE A 86 -9.44 -4.40 -5.98
N LEU A 87 -9.28 -3.73 -7.12
CA LEU A 87 -8.24 -4.05 -8.10
C LEU A 87 -6.83 -3.81 -7.52
N THR A 88 -6.62 -2.71 -6.81
CA THR A 88 -5.35 -2.46 -6.11
C THR A 88 -5.10 -3.47 -5.00
N GLN A 89 -6.13 -3.83 -4.21
CA GLN A 89 -6.01 -4.87 -3.18
C GLN A 89 -5.58 -6.22 -3.79
N ALA A 90 -6.23 -6.62 -4.88
CA ALA A 90 -5.91 -7.84 -5.61
C ALA A 90 -4.45 -7.86 -6.07
N PHE A 91 -4.00 -6.79 -6.73
CA PHE A 91 -2.63 -6.67 -7.23
C PHE A 91 -1.58 -6.74 -6.11
N GLU A 92 -1.81 -6.02 -5.01
CA GLU A 92 -0.88 -6.01 -3.88
C GLU A 92 -0.83 -7.36 -3.16
N MET A 93 -1.99 -8.02 -3.01
CA MET A 93 -2.06 -9.36 -2.44
C MET A 93 -1.35 -10.40 -3.31
N GLU A 94 -1.55 -10.36 -4.62
CA GLU A 94 -0.87 -11.23 -5.58
C GLU A 94 0.66 -11.08 -5.47
N LYS A 95 1.16 -9.84 -5.54
CA LYS A 95 2.59 -9.53 -5.44
C LYS A 95 3.23 -10.11 -4.18
N ILE A 96 2.56 -10.02 -3.03
CA ILE A 96 3.10 -10.54 -1.76
C ILE A 96 2.97 -12.07 -1.71
N ALA A 97 1.83 -12.62 -2.15
CA ALA A 97 1.58 -14.06 -2.17
C ALA A 97 2.58 -14.81 -3.07
N GLU A 98 2.99 -14.22 -4.20
CA GLU A 98 4.04 -14.79 -5.07
C GLU A 98 5.38 -15.01 -4.34
N THR A 99 5.66 -14.22 -3.31
CA THR A 99 6.89 -14.34 -2.51
C THR A 99 6.82 -15.37 -1.39
N LEU A 100 5.65 -15.99 -1.16
CA LEU A 100 5.50 -17.09 -0.22
C LEU A 100 6.08 -18.39 -0.80
N PRO A 101 6.52 -19.33 0.07
CA PRO A 101 6.90 -20.66 -0.40
C PRO A 101 5.71 -21.38 -1.04
N ASP A 102 6.00 -22.28 -1.98
CA ASP A 102 4.96 -23.07 -2.64
C ASP A 102 4.19 -23.93 -1.62
N GLY A 103 2.86 -23.84 -1.66
CA GLY A 103 2.00 -24.52 -0.71
C GLY A 103 0.57 -24.00 -0.69
N ALA A 104 -0.24 -24.55 0.21
CA ALA A 104 -1.66 -24.23 0.31
C ALA A 104 -1.93 -22.75 0.61
N LEU A 105 -1.10 -22.12 1.46
CA LEU A 105 -1.27 -20.70 1.81
C LEU A 105 -1.00 -19.77 0.63
N LYS A 106 0.07 -20.02 -0.14
CA LYS A 106 0.34 -19.27 -1.38
C LYS A 106 -0.85 -19.36 -2.33
N ASN A 107 -1.34 -20.58 -2.59
CA ASN A 107 -2.47 -20.79 -3.50
C ASN A 107 -3.75 -20.11 -2.99
N LEU A 108 -4.05 -20.22 -1.70
CA LEU A 108 -5.20 -19.55 -1.08
C LEU A 108 -5.17 -18.04 -1.33
N PHE A 109 -4.02 -17.39 -1.07
CA PHE A 109 -3.92 -15.94 -1.24
C PHE A 109 -3.91 -15.50 -2.71
N LEU A 110 -3.34 -16.29 -3.61
CA LEU A 110 -3.41 -16.04 -5.06
C LEU A 110 -4.85 -16.17 -5.58
N GLU A 111 -5.57 -17.24 -5.19
CA GLU A 111 -6.98 -17.42 -5.55
C GLU A 111 -7.87 -16.31 -4.97
N SER A 112 -7.57 -15.87 -3.74
CA SER A 112 -8.26 -14.76 -3.10
C SER A 112 -8.00 -13.44 -3.83
N ALA A 113 -6.76 -13.18 -4.26
CA ALA A 113 -6.43 -12.01 -5.06
C ALA A 113 -7.20 -12.01 -6.39
N ILE A 114 -7.26 -13.15 -7.09
CA ILE A 114 -8.05 -13.30 -8.31
C ILE A 114 -9.53 -13.01 -8.04
N TYR A 115 -10.09 -13.57 -6.97
CA TYR A 115 -11.48 -13.33 -6.58
C TYR A 115 -11.76 -11.84 -6.37
N LEU A 116 -10.93 -11.13 -5.59
CA LEU A 116 -11.07 -9.70 -5.38
C LEU A 116 -10.95 -8.90 -6.68
N GLY A 117 -10.04 -9.30 -7.58
CA GLY A 117 -9.89 -8.67 -8.89
C GLY A 117 -11.14 -8.81 -9.76
N VAL A 118 -11.75 -10.00 -9.78
CA VAL A 118 -13.00 -10.27 -10.49
C VAL A 118 -14.15 -9.44 -9.91
N GLU A 119 -14.27 -9.36 -8.58
CA GLU A 119 -15.31 -8.54 -7.95
C GLU A 119 -15.09 -7.03 -8.20
N GLY A 120 -13.84 -6.56 -8.20
CA GLY A 120 -13.49 -5.19 -8.58
C GLY A 120 -13.96 -4.85 -10.01
N GLU A 121 -13.70 -5.74 -10.98
CA GLU A 121 -14.18 -5.56 -12.36
C GLU A 121 -15.71 -5.56 -12.46
N LYS A 122 -16.41 -6.42 -11.72
CA LYS A 122 -17.88 -6.41 -11.68
C LYS A 122 -18.43 -5.10 -11.15
N ILE A 123 -17.84 -4.57 -10.07
CA ILE A 123 -18.21 -3.26 -9.52
C ILE A 123 -17.97 -2.17 -10.57
N LYS A 124 -16.83 -2.21 -11.27
CA LYS A 124 -16.48 -1.27 -12.34
C LYS A 124 -17.49 -1.26 -13.48
N GLN A 125 -17.96 -2.45 -13.86
CA GLN A 125 -18.94 -2.68 -14.92
C GLN A 125 -20.38 -2.35 -14.49
N GLY A 126 -20.60 -1.99 -13.23
CA GLY A 126 -21.89 -1.54 -12.73
C GLY A 126 -22.84 -2.65 -12.30
N PHE A 127 -22.35 -3.87 -12.05
CA PHE A 127 -23.19 -4.99 -11.58
C PHE A 127 -23.88 -4.71 -10.22
N TYR A 128 -23.38 -3.73 -9.47
CA TYR A 128 -23.87 -3.32 -8.15
C TYR A 128 -24.53 -1.93 -8.16
N GLN A 129 -24.80 -1.38 -9.35
CA GLN A 129 -25.49 -0.09 -9.50
C GLN A 129 -27.01 -0.29 -9.52
N ALA A 130 -27.76 0.69 -9.01
CA ALA A 130 -29.22 0.78 -9.11
C ALA A 130 -29.66 1.87 -10.09
#